data_AF-A0A1F9FSG1-F1
#
_entry.id   AF-A0A1F9FSG1-F1
#
_cell.length_a   1.000
_cell.length_b   1.000
_cell.length_c   1.000
_cell.angle_alpha   90.00
_cell.angle_beta   90.00
_cell.angle_gamma   90.00
#
_symmetry.space_group_name_H-M   'P 1'
#
loop_
_entity.id
_entity.type
_entity.pdbx_description
1 polymer ?
#
loop_
_entity_poly.entity_id
_entity_poly.type
_entity_poly.pdbx_seq_one_letter_code
_entity_poly.pdbx_strand_id
1 'polypeptide(L)' 'MAITQLTQRQFKSLIRESVKEALGVELTKMRAALLPFVSEKEQRDVVRLYRKPSRKIVSTYYVKI' A
#
# COMPACT_ATOMS: atom_id res chain seq x y z
N MET A 1 14.14 19.86 -22.82
CA MET A 1 12.98 19.11 -22.28
C MET A 1 12.71 17.95 -23.21
N ALA A 2 12.83 16.71 -22.73
CA ALA A 2 12.57 15.54 -23.57
C ALA A 2 11.06 15.44 -23.83
N ILE A 3 10.65 15.64 -25.09
CA ILE A 3 9.27 15.43 -25.51
C ILE A 3 9.10 13.93 -25.70
N THR A 4 8.70 13.24 -24.64
CA THR A 4 8.31 11.83 -24.71
C THR A 4 6.98 11.74 -25.47
N GLN A 5 7.05 11.40 -26.75
CA GLN A 5 5.85 11.05 -27.52
C GLN A 5 5.29 9.74 -26.98
N LEU A 6 4.39 9.83 -25.98
CA LEU A 6 3.67 8.65 -25.49
C LEU A 6 2.75 8.15 -26.60
N THR A 7 2.87 6.87 -26.90
CA THR A 7 1.85 6.18 -27.70
C THR A 7 0.52 6.18 -26.93
N GLN A 8 -0.60 6.16 -27.65
CA GLN A 8 -1.94 6.13 -27.05
C GLN A 8 -2.10 4.99 -26.02
N ARG A 9 -1.45 3.85 -26.28
CA ARG A 9 -1.43 2.69 -25.37
C ARG A 9 -0.69 2.99 -24.07
N GLN A 10 0.48 3.62 -24.13
CA GLN A 10 1.24 4.03 -22.95
C GLN A 10 0.48 5.06 -22.14
N PHE A 11 -0.19 6.02 -22.80
CA PHE A 11 -0.93 7.07 -22.11
C PHE A 11 -2.13 6.48 -21.33
N LYS A 12 -2.86 5.56 -21.96
CA LYS A 12 -3.95 4.82 -21.30
C LYS A 12 -3.45 3.98 -20.12
N SER A 13 -2.28 3.36 -20.24
CA SER A 13 -1.66 2.59 -19.14
C SER A 13 -1.30 3.50 -17.97
N LEU A 14 -0.67 4.64 -18.25
CA LEU A 14 -0.27 5.62 -17.25
C LEU A 14 -1.49 6.14 -16.47
N ILE A 15 -2.55 6.56 -17.17
CA ILE A 15 -3.79 7.00 -16.53
C ILE A 15 -4.36 5.89 -15.64
N ARG A 16 -4.41 4.65 -16.14
CA ARG A 16 -4.94 3.52 -15.38
C ARG A 16 -4.15 3.27 -14.11
N GLU A 17 -2.83 3.36 -14.17
CA GLU A 17 -1.95 3.21 -13.01
C GLU A 17 -2.13 4.34 -12.01
N SER A 18 -2.15 5.60 -12.46
CA SER A 18 -2.41 6.75 -11.59
C SER A 18 -3.74 6.65 -10.86
N VAL A 19 -4.82 6.27 -11.56
CA VAL A 19 -6.14 6.09 -10.94
C VAL A 19 -6.12 4.93 -9.93
N LYS A 20 -5.46 3.82 -10.27
CA LYS A 20 -5.35 2.67 -9.38
C LYS A 20 -4.59 3.01 -8.10
N GLU A 21 -3.51 3.79 -8.20
CA GLU A 21 -2.74 4.26 -7.05
C GLU A 21 -3.58 5.19 -6.16
N ALA A 22 -4.24 6.18 -6.75
CA ALA A 22 -5.10 7.10 -6.02
C ALA A 22 -6.22 6.36 -5.25
N LEU A 23 -6.88 5.42 -5.91
CA LEU A 23 -7.91 4.58 -5.27
C LEU A 23 -7.33 3.69 -4.17
N GLY A 24 -6.11 3.15 -4.36
CA GLY A 24 -5.43 2.35 -3.35
C GLY A 24 -5.14 3.14 -2.06
N VAL A 25 -4.72 4.39 -2.20
CA VAL A 25 -4.47 5.29 -1.06
C VAL A 25 -5.77 5.59 -0.32
N GLU A 26 -6.82 5.99 -1.02
CA GLU A 26 -8.11 6.31 -0.40
C GLU A 26 -8.75 5.10 0.29
N LEU A 27 -8.69 3.92 -0.34
CA LEU A 27 -9.16 2.68 0.28
C LEU A 27 -8.39 2.34 1.56
N THR A 28 -7.09 2.62 1.59
CA THR A 28 -6.25 2.40 2.78
C THR A 28 -6.65 3.35 3.91
N LYS A 29 -6.91 4.63 3.60
CA LYS A 29 -7.43 5.60 4.58
C LYS A 29 -8.79 5.19 5.13
N MET A 30 -9.71 4.75 4.26
CA MET A 30 -11.03 4.24 4.68
C MET A 30 -10.90 3.03 5.61
N ARG A 31 -10.02 2.08 5.27
CA ARG A 31 -9.73 0.93 6.14
C ARG A 31 -9.17 1.36 7.49
N ALA A 32 -8.27 2.35 7.52
CA ALA A 32 -7.74 2.91 8.75
C ALA A 32 -8.81 3.60 9.60
N ALA A 33 -9.77 4.30 8.97
CA ALA A 33 -10.90 4.92 9.66
C ALA A 33 -11.87 3.89 10.28
N LEU A 34 -11.93 2.68 9.72
CA LEU A 34 -12.71 1.55 10.25
C LEU A 34 -11.93 0.70 11.26
N LEU A 35 -10.64 0.98 11.48
CA LEU A 35 -9.91 0.28 12.55
C LEU A 35 -10.52 0.68 13.89
N PRO A 36 -10.78 -0.29 14.78
CA PRO A 36 -11.25 0.02 16.11
C PRO A 36 -10.27 0.99 16.76
N PHE A 37 -10.80 2.03 17.41
CA PHE A 37 -9.97 2.97 18.16
C PHE A 37 -9.41 2.24 19.38
N VAL A 38 -8.16 1.79 19.26
CA VAL A 38 -7.43 1.12 20.34
C VAL A 38 -6.74 2.21 21.16
N SER A 39 -7.02 2.27 22.46
CA SER A 39 -6.31 3.18 23.36
C SER A 39 -4.81 2.84 23.40
N GLU A 40 -3.95 3.80 23.77
CA GLU A 40 -2.52 3.51 23.89
C GLU A 40 -2.23 2.35 24.86
N LYS A 41 -3.05 2.20 25.91
CA LYS A 41 -2.93 1.12 26.88
C LYS A 41 -3.20 -0.23 26.22
N GLU A 42 -4.30 -0.34 25.49
CA GLU A 42 -4.65 -1.57 24.75
C GLU A 42 -3.61 -1.85 23.65
N GLN A 43 -3.11 -0.84 22.95
CA GLN A 43 -2.07 -1.01 21.95
C GLN A 43 -0.77 -1.52 22.57
N ARG A 44 -0.39 -1.04 23.77
CA ARG A 44 0.76 -1.55 24.53
C ARG A 44 0.55 -3.02 24.95
N ASP A 45 -0.65 -3.38 25.39
CA ASP A 45 -0.98 -4.75 25.77
C ASP A 45 -0.96 -5.70 24.56
N VAL A 46 -1.46 -5.27 23.40
CA VAL A 46 -1.39 -6.03 22.14
C VAL A 46 0.06 -6.29 21.74
N VAL A 47 0.92 -5.27 21.79
CA VAL A 47 2.35 -5.42 21.47
C VAL A 47 3.05 -6.34 22.48
N ARG A 48 2.70 -6.27 23.77
CA ARG A 48 3.24 -7.17 24.80
C ARG A 48 2.85 -8.63 24.52
N LEU A 49 1.59 -8.89 24.19
CA LEU A 49 1.04 -10.23 24.01
C LEU A 49 1.46 -10.87 22.68
N TYR A 50 1.41 -10.11 21.58
CA TYR A 50 1.58 -10.64 20.22
C TYR A 50 2.91 -10.28 19.57
N ARG A 51 3.75 -9.50 20.26
CA ARG A 51 5.00 -8.90 19.76
C ARG A 51 4.74 -7.91 18.62
N LYS A 52 5.72 -7.03 18.37
CA LYS A 52 5.62 -6.05 17.28
C LYS A 52 5.59 -6.82 15.95
N PRO A 53 4.62 -6.55 15.05
CA PRO A 53 4.60 -7.19 13.75
C PRO A 53 5.93 -6.95 13.04
N SER A 54 6.51 -8.02 12.48
CA SER A 54 7.77 -7.89 11.77
C SER A 54 7.57 -6.95 10.59
N ARG A 55 8.35 -5.87 10.51
CA ARG A 55 8.39 -4.98 9.32
C ARG A 55 8.98 -5.65 8.08
N LYS A 56 9.07 -6.99 8.06
CA LYS A 56 9.45 -7.75 6.88
C LYS A 56 8.32 -7.58 5.86
N ILE A 57 8.47 -6.61 4.98
CA ILE A 57 7.77 -6.58 3.70
C ILE A 57 8.07 -7.93 3.07
N VAL A 58 7.05 -8.72 2.75
CA VAL A 58 7.22 -9.96 1.99
C VAL A 58 7.67 -9.53 0.59
N SER A 59 8.98 -9.46 0.35
CA SER A 59 9.51 -9.35 -1.00
C SER A 59 9.41 -10.72 -1.65
N THR A 60 8.47 -10.86 -2.58
CA THR A 60 8.38 -12.04 -3.44
C THR A 60 9.62 -12.08 -4.33
N TYR A 61 10.52 -13.04 -4.12
CA TYR A 61 11.62 -13.32 -5.05
C TYR A 61 11.16 -14.39 -6.03
N TYR A 62 11.23 -14.07 -7.33
CA TYR A 62 11.06 -15.07 -8.38
C TYR A 62 12.34 -15.91 -8.47
N VAL A 63 12.26 -17.17 -8.05
CA VAL A 63 13.30 -18.16 -8.35
C VAL A 63 13.08 -18.62 -9.78
N LYS A 64 14.01 -18.29 -10.69
CA LYS A 64 14.09 -18.95 -11.99
C LYS A 64 14.68 -20.34 -11.77
N ILE A 65 13.91 -21.36 -12.11
CA ILE A 65 14.38 -22.72 -12.37
C ILE A 65 14.94 -22.74 -13.79
#